data_AF-A0ABC8STT9-F1
#
_entry.id   AF-A0ABC8STT9-F1
#
_cell.length_a   1.000
_cell.length_b   1.000
_cell.length_c   1.000
_cell.angle_alpha   90.00
_cell.angle_beta   90.00
_cell.angle_gamma   90.00
#
_symmetry.space_group_name_H-M   'P 1'
#
loop_
_entity.id
_entity.type
_entity.pdbx_description
1 polymer ?
#
loop_
_entity_poly.entity_id
_entity_poly.type
_entity_poly.pdbx_seq_one_letter_code
_entity_poly.pdbx_strand_id
1 'polypeptide(L)'
;MEYHKRRSLNYFLQRTQTTLKTIVDSFAQVEEGLKNSYDSLDSKWQSGKDGFLERMIIDGCFMLENFRALDTPDYYDAKDPTFGNHGKLYFWPFIRREMLLLENQLPMLVLEMLLEITGRFDDATINPFFFFSSLSVT
;
A
#
# COMPACT_ATOMS: atom_id res chain seq x y z
N MET A 1 9.33 10.89 2.02
CA MET A 1 8.36 9.92 1.48
C MET A 1 8.96 8.55 1.24
N GLU A 2 9.93 8.38 0.33
CA GLU A 2 10.50 7.05 0.00
C GLU A 2 11.03 6.24 1.20
N TYR A 3 11.66 6.91 2.18
CA TYR A 3 12.08 6.25 3.42
C TYR A 3 10.90 5.57 4.16
N HIS A 4 9.76 6.27 4.30
CA HIS A 4 8.60 5.75 5.01
C HIS A 4 7.94 4.60 4.24
N LYS A 5 7.97 4.64 2.91
CA LYS A 5 7.49 3.54 2.07
C LYS A 5 8.31 2.28 2.25
N ARG A 6 9.65 2.38 2.17
CA ARG A 6 10.56 1.25 2.45
C ARG A 6 10.42 0.71 3.87
N ARG A 7 10.24 1.59 4.84
CA ARG A 7 9.97 1.21 6.23
C ARG A 7 8.66 0.42 6.36
N SER A 8 7.65 0.77 5.57
CA SER A 8 6.36 0.06 5.55
C SER A 8 6.48 -1.34 4.99
N LEU A 9 7.26 -1.52 3.92
CA LEU A 9 7.59 -2.85 3.41
C LEU A 9 8.23 -3.71 4.49
N ASN A 10 9.17 -3.17 5.28
CA ASN A 10 9.77 -3.92 6.38
C ASN A 10 8.74 -4.34 7.44
N TYR A 11 7.82 -3.44 7.83
CA TYR A 11 6.73 -3.79 8.75
C TYR A 11 5.82 -4.88 8.17
N PHE A 12 5.48 -4.77 6.89
CA PHE A 12 4.66 -5.76 6.21
C PHE A 12 5.32 -7.13 6.20
N LEU A 13 6.60 -7.23 5.82
CA LEU A 13 7.37 -8.47 5.78
C LEU A 13 7.50 -9.11 7.18
N GLN A 14 7.83 -8.31 8.19
CA GLN A 14 7.93 -8.79 9.57
C GLN A 14 6.59 -9.33 10.08
N ARG A 15 5.47 -8.71 9.71
CA ARG A 15 4.14 -9.12 10.16
C ARG A 15 3.66 -10.40 9.48
N THR A 16 3.83 -10.48 8.17
CA THR A 16 3.35 -11.62 7.37
C THR A 16 4.27 -12.83 7.45
N GLN A 17 5.46 -12.67 8.03
CA GLN A 17 6.50 -13.71 8.07
C GLN A 17 6.81 -14.26 6.66
N THR A 18 6.62 -13.42 5.64
CA THR A 18 6.88 -13.75 4.23
C THR A 18 8.18 -13.12 3.76
N THR A 19 8.62 -13.53 2.58
CA THR A 19 9.81 -12.95 1.94
C THR A 19 9.39 -12.02 0.82
N LEU A 20 10.20 -10.99 0.55
CA LEU A 20 9.98 -10.10 -0.60
C LEU A 20 9.90 -10.91 -1.91
N LYS A 21 10.71 -11.96 -2.04
CA LYS A 21 10.69 -12.86 -3.19
C LYS A 21 9.30 -13.49 -3.37
N THR A 22 8.71 -14.05 -2.31
CA THR A 22 7.37 -14.63 -2.36
C THR A 22 6.32 -13.61 -2.82
N ILE A 23 6.38 -12.37 -2.32
CA ILE A 23 5.46 -11.31 -2.75
C ILE A 23 5.65 -11.01 -4.24
N VAL A 24 6.90 -10.81 -4.67
CA VAL A 24 7.22 -10.53 -6.09
C VAL A 24 6.77 -11.67 -6.99
N ASP A 25 6.99 -12.92 -6.59
CA ASP A 25 6.57 -14.12 -7.35
C ASP A 25 5.03 -14.19 -7.48
N SER A 26 4.28 -13.81 -6.44
CA SER A 26 2.81 -13.70 -6.51
C SER A 26 2.36 -12.58 -7.45
N PHE A 27 3.02 -11.42 -7.37
CA PHE A 27 2.71 -10.25 -8.21
C PHE A 27 3.07 -10.44 -9.68
N ALA A 28 4.11 -11.23 -9.97
CA ALA A 28 4.52 -11.54 -11.34
C ALA A 28 3.42 -12.24 -12.13
N GLN A 29 2.57 -13.03 -11.47
CA GLN A 29 1.45 -13.73 -12.12
C GLN A 29 0.35 -12.77 -12.60
N VAL A 30 0.25 -11.59 -12.00
CA VAL A 30 -0.77 -10.58 -12.30
C VAL A 30 -0.19 -9.30 -12.92
N GLU A 31 1.11 -9.27 -13.24
CA GLU A 31 1.80 -8.08 -13.73
C GLU A 31 1.12 -7.50 -14.99
N GLU A 32 0.72 -8.35 -15.92
CA GLU A 32 0.02 -7.90 -17.14
C GLU A 32 -1.34 -7.27 -16.81
N GLY A 33 -2.10 -7.87 -15.89
CA GLY A 33 -3.37 -7.30 -15.40
C GLY A 33 -3.18 -5.94 -14.73
N LEU A 34 -2.11 -5.78 -13.94
CA LEU A 34 -1.73 -4.52 -13.33
C LEU A 34 -1.30 -3.46 -14.35
N LYS A 35 -0.65 -3.84 -15.44
CA LYS A 35 -0.30 -2.90 -16.53
C LYS A 35 -1.56 -2.49 -17.30
N ASN A 36 -2.44 -3.43 -17.58
CA ASN A 36 -3.67 -3.22 -18.33
C ASN A 36 -4.73 -2.43 -17.54
N SER A 37 -4.57 -2.23 -16.22
CA SER A 37 -5.44 -1.33 -15.45
C SER A 37 -5.16 0.16 -15.72
N TYR A 38 -4.13 0.50 -16.49
CA TYR A 38 -3.81 1.87 -16.88
C TYR A 38 -4.11 2.10 -18.36
N ASP A 39 -4.87 3.16 -18.67
CA ASP A 39 -5.21 3.52 -20.06
C ASP A 39 -3.98 3.92 -20.90
N SER A 40 -2.98 4.55 -20.27
CA SER A 40 -1.77 5.06 -20.93
C SER A 40 -0.53 4.91 -20.06
N LEU A 41 -0.08 3.67 -19.87
CA LEU A 41 1.14 3.39 -19.12
C LEU A 41 2.39 3.78 -19.91
N ASP A 42 3.28 4.59 -19.30
CA ASP A 42 4.57 4.97 -19.88
C ASP A 42 5.38 3.74 -20.33
N SER A 43 5.96 3.82 -21.53
CA SER A 43 6.80 2.79 -22.15
C SER A 43 7.87 2.21 -21.22
N LYS A 44 8.40 3.02 -20.29
CA LYS A 44 9.39 2.58 -19.29
C LYS A 44 8.83 1.44 -18.42
N TRP A 45 7.60 1.59 -17.93
CA TRP A 45 6.90 0.61 -17.10
C TRP A 45 6.43 -0.61 -17.88
N GLN A 46 6.14 -0.47 -19.17
CA GLN A 46 5.74 -1.60 -20.02
C GLN A 46 6.85 -2.64 -20.11
N SER A 47 8.11 -2.19 -20.21
CA SER A 47 9.28 -3.06 -20.42
C SER A 47 9.58 -4.00 -19.24
N GLY A 48 9.01 -3.76 -18.06
CA GLY A 48 9.25 -4.54 -16.83
C GLY A 48 10.66 -4.35 -16.23
N LYS A 49 11.58 -3.70 -16.94
CA LYS A 49 12.99 -3.52 -16.51
C LYS A 49 13.17 -2.50 -15.41
N ASP A 50 12.21 -1.59 -15.24
CA ASP A 50 12.33 -0.45 -14.32
C ASP A 50 11.77 -0.72 -12.92
N GLY A 51 11.50 -1.98 -12.57
CA GLY A 51 10.97 -2.33 -11.25
C GLY A 51 9.52 -1.91 -11.04
N PHE A 52 8.68 -2.05 -12.07
CA PHE A 52 7.24 -1.76 -11.99
C PHE A 52 6.58 -2.44 -10.79
N LEU A 53 6.77 -3.76 -10.65
CA LEU A 53 6.24 -4.52 -9.52
C LEU A 53 6.81 -4.07 -8.17
N GLU A 54 8.10 -3.76 -8.10
CA GLU A 54 8.73 -3.27 -6.87
C GLU A 54 8.04 -2.00 -6.38
N ARG A 55 7.75 -1.06 -7.29
CA ARG A 55 7.02 0.17 -6.95
C ARG A 55 5.61 -0.13 -6.46
N MET A 56 4.87 -0.97 -7.18
CA MET A 56 3.50 -1.36 -6.80
C MET A 56 3.47 -1.97 -5.40
N ILE A 57 4.40 -2.89 -5.12
CA ILE A 57 4.50 -3.57 -3.82
C ILE A 57 4.85 -2.56 -2.71
N ILE A 58 5.84 -1.70 -2.93
CA ILE A 58 6.27 -0.70 -1.94
C ILE A 58 5.15 0.30 -1.64
N ASP A 59 4.50 0.83 -2.67
CA ASP A 59 3.40 1.79 -2.54
C ASP A 59 2.16 1.15 -1.90
N GLY A 60 1.83 -0.09 -2.29
CA GLY A 60 0.74 -0.85 -1.70
C GLY A 60 0.99 -1.20 -0.22
N CYS A 61 2.21 -1.61 0.14
CA CYS A 61 2.57 -1.83 1.54
C CYS A 61 2.44 -0.52 2.33
N PHE A 62 2.99 0.59 1.81
CA PHE A 62 2.87 1.89 2.46
C PHE A 62 1.42 2.28 2.72
N MET A 63 0.56 2.11 1.72
CA MET A 63 -0.87 2.38 1.82
C MET A 63 -1.52 1.50 2.90
N LEU A 64 -1.29 0.19 2.86
CA LEU A 64 -1.89 -0.76 3.80
C LEU A 64 -1.42 -0.55 5.26
N GLU A 65 -0.14 -0.21 5.49
CA GLU A 65 0.36 0.13 6.82
C GLU A 65 -0.31 1.40 7.37
N ASN A 66 -0.46 2.44 6.54
CA ASN A 66 -1.12 3.67 6.97
C ASN A 66 -2.58 3.45 7.35
N PHE A 67 -3.33 2.71 6.55
CA PHE A 67 -4.71 2.40 6.87
C PHE A 67 -4.86 1.59 8.15
N ARG A 68 -3.96 0.64 8.39
CA ARG A 68 -3.95 -0.10 9.64
C ARG A 68 -3.62 0.78 10.84
N ALA A 69 -2.69 1.73 10.69
CA ALA A 69 -2.39 2.68 11.76
C ALA A 69 -3.62 3.52 12.14
N LEU A 70 -4.50 3.84 11.18
CA LEU A 70 -5.75 4.55 11.44
C LEU A 70 -6.81 3.67 12.12
N ASP A 71 -6.93 2.41 11.69
CA ASP A 71 -7.92 1.48 12.23
C ASP A 71 -7.54 0.94 13.63
N THR A 72 -6.24 0.78 13.90
CA THR A 72 -5.71 0.25 15.16
C THR A 72 -4.78 1.27 15.84
N PRO A 73 -5.33 2.19 16.67
CA PRO A 73 -4.59 3.32 17.20
C PRO A 73 -3.32 2.96 17.97
N ASP A 74 -3.34 1.84 18.69
CA ASP A 74 -2.29 1.42 19.63
C ASP A 74 -1.30 0.39 19.05
N TYR A 75 -1.38 0.10 17.75
CA TYR A 75 -0.54 -0.92 17.11
C TYR A 75 0.92 -0.48 16.89
N TYR A 76 1.13 0.83 16.68
CA TYR A 76 2.46 1.42 16.49
C TYR A 76 2.83 2.28 17.70
N ASP A 77 4.13 2.52 17.90
CA ASP A 77 4.60 3.44 18.94
C ASP A 77 3.91 4.81 18.76
N ALA A 78 3.31 5.34 19.82
CA ALA A 78 2.60 6.62 19.79
C ALA A 78 3.49 7.80 19.34
N LYS A 79 4.82 7.69 19.54
CA LYS A 79 5.85 8.66 19.12
C LYS A 79 6.36 8.40 17.70
N ASP A 80 5.88 7.36 17.02
CA ASP A 80 6.27 7.10 15.64
C ASP A 80 5.90 8.30 14.76
N PRO A 81 6.85 8.86 13.98
CA PRO A 81 6.60 10.07 13.20
C PRO A 81 5.61 9.86 12.04
N THR A 82 5.34 8.61 11.65
CA THR A 82 4.49 8.24 10.51
C THR A 82 3.21 7.57 10.96
N PHE A 83 3.31 6.52 11.77
CA PHE A 83 2.19 5.68 12.20
C PHE A 83 1.70 5.98 13.61
N GLY A 84 2.40 6.85 14.35
CA GLY A 84 2.01 7.30 15.69
C GLY A 84 0.96 8.40 15.64
N ASN A 85 0.57 8.91 16.81
CA ASN A 85 -0.54 9.88 16.91
C ASN A 85 -0.28 11.16 16.13
N HIS A 86 0.97 11.66 16.17
CA HIS A 86 1.36 12.84 15.41
C HIS A 86 1.31 12.59 13.90
N GLY A 87 1.79 11.43 13.44
CA GLY A 87 1.75 11.05 12.04
C GLY A 87 0.33 10.94 11.51
N LYS A 88 -0.58 10.31 12.25
CA LYS A 88 -2.00 10.23 11.88
C LYS A 88 -2.68 11.60 11.78
N LEU A 89 -2.32 12.55 12.65
CA LEU A 89 -2.97 13.87 12.65
C LEU A 89 -2.42 14.79 11.56
N TYR A 90 -1.11 14.81 11.34
CA TYR A 90 -0.45 15.80 10.47
C TYR A 90 0.11 15.24 9.17
N PHE A 91 0.54 13.97 9.17
CA PHE A 91 1.16 13.35 8.01
C PHE A 91 0.12 12.64 7.12
N TRP A 92 -0.88 11.99 7.71
CA TRP A 92 -1.97 11.35 6.95
C TRP A 92 -2.70 12.29 5.98
N PRO A 93 -3.08 13.52 6.33
CA PRO A 93 -3.74 14.42 5.36
C PRO A 93 -2.87 14.73 4.14
N PHE A 94 -1.54 14.80 4.32
CA PHE A 94 -0.61 14.96 3.21
C PHE A 94 -0.57 13.70 2.34
N ILE A 95 -0.41 12.52 2.94
CA ILE A 95 -0.40 11.26 2.20
C ILE A 95 -1.72 11.07 1.42
N ARG A 96 -2.86 11.32 2.05
CA ARG A 96 -4.18 11.18 1.41
C ARG A 96 -4.29 12.06 0.17
N ARG A 97 -3.78 13.30 0.22
CA ARG A 97 -3.77 14.19 -0.96
C ARG A 97 -2.87 13.63 -2.06
N GLU A 98 -1.68 13.16 -1.70
CA GLU A 98 -0.75 12.54 -2.66
C GLU A 98 -1.37 11.31 -3.33
N MET A 99 -2.11 10.49 -2.59
CA MET A 99 -2.82 9.30 -3.12
C MET A 99 -3.94 9.65 -4.12
N LEU A 100 -4.51 10.85 -4.05
CA LEU A 100 -5.56 11.30 -4.97
C LEU A 100 -5.00 11.86 -6.28
N LEU A 101 -3.69 12.09 -6.37
CA LEU A 101 -3.05 12.51 -7.61
C LEU A 101 -3.03 11.34 -8.60
N LEU A 102 -3.38 11.62 -9.87
CA LEU A 102 -3.38 10.63 -10.96
C LEU A 102 -2.02 9.92 -11.10
N GLU A 103 -0.93 10.65 -10.88
CA GLU A 103 0.45 10.14 -10.96
C GLU A 103 0.77 9.09 -9.89
N ASN A 104 0.02 9.07 -8.78
CA ASN A 104 0.24 8.19 -7.63
C ASN A 104 -0.87 7.13 -7.51
N GLN A 105 -1.65 6.89 -8.56
CA GLN A 105 -2.71 5.89 -8.54
C GLN A 105 -2.15 4.47 -8.49
N LEU A 106 -2.68 3.70 -7.53
CA LEU A 106 -2.39 2.29 -7.34
C LEU A 106 -3.60 1.47 -7.78
N PRO A 107 -3.45 0.44 -8.63
CA PRO A 107 -4.56 -0.43 -9.01
C PRO A 107 -5.09 -1.17 -7.79
N MET A 108 -6.41 -1.29 -7.65
CA MET A 108 -7.04 -1.97 -6.51
C MET A 108 -6.52 -3.40 -6.32
N LEU A 109 -6.25 -4.09 -7.42
CA LEU A 109 -5.66 -5.42 -7.46
C LEU A 109 -4.37 -5.54 -6.62
N VAL A 110 -3.56 -4.48 -6.52
CA VAL A 110 -2.36 -4.48 -5.66
C VAL A 110 -2.74 -4.69 -4.20
N LEU A 111 -3.77 -3.98 -3.72
CA LEU A 111 -4.21 -4.09 -2.33
C LEU A 111 -4.85 -5.45 -2.05
N GLU A 112 -5.63 -5.98 -2.99
CA GLU A 112 -6.21 -7.33 -2.91
C GLU A 112 -5.11 -8.38 -2.74
N MET A 113 -4.10 -8.37 -3.60
CA MET A 113 -2.97 -9.31 -3.52
C MET A 113 -2.23 -9.22 -2.18
N LEU A 114 -2.00 -8.00 -1.68
CA LEU A 114 -1.33 -7.81 -0.38
C LEU A 114 -2.20 -8.28 0.79
N LEU A 115 -3.52 -8.09 0.72
CA LEU A 115 -4.46 -8.55 1.74
C LEU A 115 -4.53 -10.08 1.77
N GLU A 116 -4.52 -10.72 0.61
CA GLU A 116 -4.48 -12.18 0.49
C GLU A 116 -3.23 -12.75 1.17
N ILE A 117 -2.06 -12.14 0.92
CA ILE A 117 -0.79 -12.52 1.57
C ILE A 117 -0.86 -12.39 3.10
N THR A 118 -1.63 -11.43 3.62
CA THR A 118 -1.80 -11.30 5.07
C THR A 118 -2.73 -12.33 5.69
N GLY A 119 -3.40 -13.16 4.87
CA GLY A 119 -4.44 -14.09 5.31
C GLY A 119 -5.71 -13.36 5.81
N ARG A 120 -5.87 -12.07 5.48
CA ARG A 120 -6.96 -11.21 5.99
C ARG A 120 -8.06 -10.92 4.97
N PHE A 121 -8.13 -11.66 3.87
CA PHE A 121 -9.21 -11.46 2.90
C PHE A 121 -10.60 -11.63 3.53
N ASP A 122 -10.69 -12.46 4.58
CA ASP A 122 -11.93 -12.72 5.35
C ASP A 122 -12.03 -11.94 6.67
N ASP A 123 -10.96 -11.26 7.11
CA ASP A 123 -10.93 -10.53 8.36
C ASP A 123 -11.48 -9.12 8.15
N ALA A 124 -12.71 -8.88 8.62
CA ALA A 124 -13.39 -7.59 8.66
C ALA A 124 -12.63 -6.44 9.39
N THR A 125 -11.39 -6.69 9.84
CA THR A 125 -10.48 -5.72 10.47
C THR A 125 -9.87 -4.74 9.48
N ILE A 126 -9.89 -5.01 8.17
CA ILE A 126 -9.54 -4.02 7.16
C ILE A 126 -10.79 -3.80 6.31
N ASN A 127 -11.76 -3.09 6.89
CA ASN A 127 -13.02 -2.85 6.20
C ASN A 127 -12.76 -1.96 4.98
N PRO A 128 -12.97 -2.44 3.74
CA PRO A 128 -12.79 -1.63 2.54
C PRO A 128 -13.67 -0.37 2.59
N PHE A 129 -14.82 -0.42 3.28
CA PHE A 129 -15.65 0.77 3.52
C PHE A 129 -14.95 1.84 4.37
N PHE A 130 -14.04 1.49 5.28
CA PHE A 130 -13.21 2.46 6.01
C PHE A 130 -12.12 3.07 5.12
N PHE A 131 -11.55 2.28 4.21
CA PHE A 131 -10.67 2.78 3.16
C PHE A 131 -11.38 3.84 2.31
N PHE A 132 -12.61 3.58 1.86
CA PHE A 132 -13.37 4.53 1.04
C PHE A 132 -13.97 5.69 1.83
N SER A 133 -14.42 5.48 3.08
CA SER A 133 -14.93 6.59 3.92
C SER A 133 -13.83 7.56 4.31
N SER A 134 -12.62 7.05 4.60
CA SER A 134 -11.44 7.88 4.85
C SER A 134 -10.87 8.56 3.60
N LEU A 135 -11.32 8.17 2.39
CA LEU A 135 -11.04 8.83 1.11
C LEU A 135 -12.17 9.75 0.66
N SER A 136 -13.41 9.54 1.13
CA SER A 136 -14.54 10.43 0.85
C SER A 136 -14.39 11.76 1.60
N VAL A 137 -14.50 12.86 0.85
CA VAL A 137 -14.52 14.21 1.41
C VAL A 137 -15.94 14.46 1.93
N THR A 138 -16.09 14.59 3.24
CA THR A 138 -17.05 15.54 3.81
C THR A 138 -16.31 16.82 4.13
#